data_AF-A0AAV7GPW7-F1
#
_entry.id   AF-A0AAV7GPW7-F1
#
_cell.length_a   1.000
_cell.length_b   1.000
_cell.length_c   1.000
_cell.angle_alpha   90.00
_cell.angle_beta   90.00
_cell.angle_gamma   90.00
#
_symmetry.space_group_name_H-M   'P 1'
#
loop_
_entity.id
_entity.type
_entity.pdbx_description
1 polymer ?
#
loop_
_entity_poly.entity_id
_entity_poly.type
_entity_poly.pdbx_seq_one_letter_code
_entity_poly.pdbx_strand_id
1 'polypeptide(L)'
;MDEAHEILLSSLKSSGVSLPVGVSSIKDSSSAALVSICAQSLRLILDSEPSSFPTSLPAATAERFKICAQLAAAIKSLGYREELGFHQFLYPSDEESYKLVRFLVERLSKESSECKKVDTIRNVAEHSLTEKRMKLEHTFYSEQPEVQEKLIQLKEIEEEIEATLTEISKREAEHLDLLAEFEEQPKLPCRKSYIERITEITKNSRKLDADIKQILKETRELQLESNLIQERLHRTHAVVDETIFREAKKDAVGRQAYRLLTSIHDSFQQIADAILATDRARREAAAQEAKLAALSSRRFDITKIQADLDSIRKENELLEQKCHKSLPIS
;
A
#
# COMPACT_ATOMS: atom_id res chain seq x y z
N MET A 1 -23.03 49.82 37.67
CA MET A 1 -23.06 48.40 38.11
C MET A 1 -22.27 47.49 37.16
N ASP A 2 -22.09 47.84 35.88
CA ASP A 2 -21.42 46.94 34.92
C ASP A 2 -19.87 47.05 34.90
N GLU A 3 -19.26 48.19 35.29
CA GLU A 3 -17.79 48.36 35.32
C GLU A 3 -17.07 47.39 36.28
N ALA A 4 -17.66 47.07 37.43
CA ALA A 4 -17.05 46.18 38.42
C ALA A 4 -16.97 44.72 37.94
N HIS A 5 -17.84 44.33 37.01
CA HIS A 5 -17.87 42.98 36.44
C HIS A 5 -16.76 42.81 35.40
N GLU A 6 -16.50 43.84 34.59
CA GLU A 6 -15.40 43.84 33.61
C GLU A 6 -14.02 43.80 34.28
N ILE A 7 -13.84 44.50 35.40
CA ILE A 7 -12.56 44.48 36.14
C ILE A 7 -12.24 43.07 36.63
N LEU A 8 -13.21 42.33 37.18
CA LEU A 8 -12.99 40.95 37.62
C LEU A 8 -12.65 40.01 36.45
N LEU A 9 -13.30 40.18 35.29
CA LEU A 9 -12.99 39.41 34.09
C LEU A 9 -11.60 39.72 33.55
N SER A 10 -11.16 40.98 33.61
CA SER A 10 -9.81 41.38 33.23
C SER A 10 -8.75 40.78 34.17
N SER A 11 -9.04 40.72 35.48
CA SER A 11 -8.17 40.08 36.47
C SER A 11 -8.08 38.57 36.24
N LEU A 12 -9.21 37.87 36.00
CA LEU A 12 -9.21 36.44 35.64
C LEU A 12 -8.36 36.15 34.40
N LYS A 13 -8.49 36.99 33.36
CA LYS A 13 -7.70 36.86 32.13
C LYS A 13 -6.21 37.06 32.40
N SER A 14 -5.83 38.03 33.24
CA SER A 14 -4.44 38.26 33.63
C SER A 14 -3.86 37.11 34.47
N SER A 15 -4.71 36.38 35.20
CA SER A 15 -4.33 35.20 35.97
C SER A 15 -4.32 33.90 35.14
N GLY A 16 -4.65 33.93 33.84
CA GLY A 16 -4.55 32.77 32.94
C GLY A 16 -5.83 31.97 32.71
N VAL A 17 -7.00 32.46 33.16
CA VAL A 17 -8.30 31.81 32.91
C VAL A 17 -8.83 32.19 31.52
N SER A 18 -9.10 31.20 30.68
CA SER A 18 -9.66 31.35 29.33
C SER A 18 -11.19 31.41 29.36
N LEU A 19 -11.74 32.57 29.00
CA LEU A 19 -13.19 32.81 28.90
C LEU A 19 -13.76 32.20 27.61
N PRO A 20 -14.82 31.38 27.66
CA PRO A 20 -15.50 30.86 26.46
C PRO A 20 -16.24 31.97 25.68
N VAL A 21 -16.34 31.80 24.36
CA VAL A 21 -16.88 32.79 23.40
C VAL A 21 -18.33 33.20 23.71
N GLY A 22 -18.55 34.50 23.97
CA GLY A 22 -19.88 35.10 24.11
C GLY A 22 -20.19 35.78 25.46
N VAL A 23 -19.25 35.81 26.42
CA VAL A 23 -19.49 36.43 27.75
C VAL A 23 -18.89 37.83 27.80
N SER A 24 -19.72 38.87 27.63
CA SER A 24 -19.33 40.29 27.81
C SER A 24 -19.78 40.87 29.16
N SER A 25 -20.59 40.14 29.92
CA SER A 25 -20.97 40.49 31.30
C SER A 25 -21.22 39.21 32.10
N ILE A 26 -20.92 39.22 33.40
CA ILE A 26 -21.22 38.09 34.32
C ILE A 26 -22.72 37.75 34.32
N LYS A 27 -23.59 38.73 33.99
CA LYS A 27 -25.05 38.58 33.87
C LYS A 27 -25.51 37.68 32.70
N ASP A 28 -24.68 37.54 31.67
CA ASP A 28 -24.95 36.68 30.51
C ASP A 28 -24.17 35.34 30.61
N SER A 29 -23.53 35.07 31.75
CA SER A 29 -22.72 33.86 31.91
C SER A 29 -23.62 32.63 32.03
N SER A 30 -23.68 31.87 30.94
CA SER A 30 -24.32 30.54 30.93
C SER A 30 -23.71 29.65 32.02
N SER A 31 -24.51 28.73 32.58
CA SER A 31 -24.06 27.77 33.61
C SER A 31 -22.78 27.03 33.24
N ALA A 32 -22.56 26.77 31.94
CA ALA A 32 -21.32 26.19 31.42
C ALA A 32 -20.09 27.10 31.57
N ALA A 33 -20.26 28.40 31.38
CA ALA A 33 -19.17 29.38 31.46
C ALA A 33 -18.70 29.56 32.91
N LEU A 34 -19.63 29.64 33.87
CA LEU A 34 -19.30 29.79 35.29
C LEU A 34 -18.56 28.57 35.85
N VAL A 35 -19.01 27.36 35.50
CA VAL A 35 -18.34 26.09 35.85
C VAL A 35 -16.92 26.05 35.27
N SER A 36 -16.75 26.46 34.01
CA SER A 36 -15.44 26.54 33.37
C SER A 36 -14.50 27.52 34.07
N ILE A 37 -14.98 28.72 34.39
CA ILE A 37 -14.18 29.75 35.10
C ILE A 37 -13.74 29.21 36.46
N CYS A 38 -14.67 28.65 37.25
CA CYS A 38 -14.35 28.12 38.57
C CYS A 38 -13.36 26.93 38.50
N ALA A 39 -13.57 26.00 37.56
CA ALA A 39 -12.68 24.86 37.36
C ALA A 39 -11.26 25.30 36.97
N GLN A 40 -11.14 26.27 36.07
CA GLN A 40 -9.84 26.80 35.65
C GLN A 40 -9.15 27.58 36.78
N SER A 41 -9.89 28.40 37.54
CA SER A 41 -9.34 29.09 38.71
C SER A 41 -8.85 28.11 39.79
N LEU A 42 -9.59 27.03 40.04
CA LEU A 42 -9.18 26.00 41.00
C LEU A 42 -7.93 25.22 40.55
N ARG A 43 -7.82 24.90 39.25
CA ARG A 43 -6.61 24.25 38.71
C ARG A 43 -5.35 25.08 38.97
N LEU A 44 -5.45 26.40 38.80
CA LEU A 44 -4.33 27.33 39.01
C LEU A 44 -3.97 27.53 40.49
N ILE A 45 -4.95 27.42 41.41
CA ILE A 45 -4.75 27.57 42.86
C ILE A 45 -4.22 26.27 43.49
N LEU A 46 -4.80 25.13 43.11
CA LEU A 46 -4.52 23.84 43.74
C LEU A 46 -3.38 23.06 43.07
N ASP A 47 -2.77 23.63 42.03
CA ASP A 47 -1.70 23.03 41.20
C ASP A 47 -2.02 21.56 40.84
N SER A 48 -3.30 21.32 40.56
CA SER A 48 -3.87 19.98 40.46
C SER A 48 -3.92 19.53 39.01
N GLU A 49 -3.47 18.31 38.77
CA GLU A 49 -3.41 17.63 37.47
C GLU A 49 -4.65 17.90 36.60
N PRO A 50 -4.49 18.04 35.27
CA PRO A 50 -5.51 18.53 34.32
C PRO A 50 -6.80 17.70 34.26
N SER A 51 -6.83 16.54 34.92
CA SER A 51 -7.92 15.54 34.92
C SER A 51 -8.94 15.69 36.05
N SER A 52 -8.71 16.54 37.06
CA SER A 52 -9.51 16.57 38.29
C SER A 52 -10.84 17.34 38.17
N PHE A 53 -10.91 18.39 37.35
CA PHE A 53 -12.12 19.18 37.14
C PHE A 53 -12.37 19.40 35.64
N PRO A 54 -13.43 18.87 35.02
CA PRO A 54 -13.69 19.06 33.60
C PRO A 54 -14.09 20.52 33.29
N THR A 55 -13.55 21.08 32.21
CA THR A 55 -13.78 22.47 31.77
C THR A 55 -15.11 22.65 31.03
N SER A 56 -15.88 21.57 30.85
CA SER A 56 -17.17 21.57 30.16
C SER A 56 -18.21 20.72 30.92
N LEU A 57 -19.48 21.12 30.83
CA LEU A 57 -20.60 20.38 31.43
C LEU A 57 -20.91 19.12 30.60
N PRO A 58 -20.91 17.90 31.18
CA PRO A 58 -21.25 16.67 30.46
C PRO A 58 -22.69 16.65 29.94
N ALA A 59 -23.02 15.79 28.98
CA ALA A 59 -24.39 15.63 28.49
C ALA A 59 -25.33 14.98 29.53
N ALA A 60 -24.78 14.14 30.42
CA ALA A 60 -25.54 13.39 31.43
C ALA A 60 -25.86 14.24 32.67
N THR A 61 -27.14 14.27 33.06
CA THR A 61 -27.62 15.09 34.20
C THR A 61 -26.99 14.69 35.53
N ALA A 62 -26.82 13.39 35.82
CA ALA A 62 -26.20 12.90 37.05
C ALA A 62 -24.73 13.34 37.22
N GLU A 63 -23.96 13.36 36.13
CA GLU A 63 -22.56 13.80 36.17
C GLU A 63 -22.43 15.30 36.38
N ARG A 64 -23.36 16.09 35.83
CA ARG A 64 -23.43 17.55 36.08
C ARG A 64 -23.56 17.85 37.57
N PHE A 65 -24.45 17.14 38.29
CA PHE A 65 -24.61 17.30 39.73
C PHE A 65 -23.33 16.97 40.50
N LYS A 66 -22.65 15.87 40.14
CA LYS A 66 -21.41 15.43 40.80
C LYS A 66 -20.28 16.45 40.62
N ILE A 67 -20.07 16.96 39.41
CA ILE A 67 -19.03 17.96 39.11
C ILE A 67 -19.31 19.27 39.84
N CYS A 68 -20.55 19.76 39.81
CA CYS A 68 -20.92 20.99 40.50
C CYS A 68 -20.77 20.85 42.03
N ALA A 69 -21.09 19.67 42.59
CA ALA A 69 -20.87 19.40 44.01
C ALA A 69 -19.38 19.32 44.38
N GLN A 70 -18.54 18.73 43.53
CA GLN A 70 -17.09 18.69 43.71
C GLN A 70 -16.46 20.09 43.65
N LEU A 71 -16.87 20.91 42.69
CA LEU A 71 -16.44 22.31 42.59
C LEU A 71 -16.87 23.10 43.83
N ALA A 72 -18.12 22.96 44.27
CA ALA A 72 -18.61 23.61 45.49
C ALA A 72 -17.78 23.21 46.72
N ALA A 73 -17.44 21.93 46.86
CA ALA A 73 -16.64 21.41 47.97
C ALA A 73 -15.20 21.96 47.94
N ALA A 74 -14.57 21.98 46.76
CA ALA A 74 -13.22 22.53 46.58
C ALA A 74 -13.18 24.03 46.93
N ILE A 75 -14.16 24.81 46.47
CA ILE A 75 -14.22 26.25 46.77
C ILE A 75 -14.53 26.50 48.26
N LYS A 76 -15.36 25.67 48.90
CA LYS A 76 -15.54 25.71 50.36
C LYS A 76 -14.25 25.40 51.11
N SER A 77 -13.44 24.44 50.66
CA SER A 77 -12.15 24.14 51.30
C SER A 77 -11.14 25.28 51.19
N LEU A 78 -11.28 26.16 50.19
CA LEU A 78 -10.50 27.41 50.08
C LEU A 78 -10.98 28.51 51.04
N GLY A 79 -12.08 28.29 51.75
CA GLY A 79 -12.60 29.18 52.81
C GLY A 79 -13.70 30.13 52.34
N TYR A 80 -14.47 29.78 51.30
CA TYR A 80 -15.67 30.54 50.93
C TYR A 80 -16.74 30.41 52.01
N ARG A 81 -17.32 31.54 52.42
CA ARG A 81 -18.16 31.63 53.63
C ARG A 81 -19.67 31.52 53.40
N GLU A 82 -20.14 31.54 52.15
CA GLU A 82 -21.56 31.42 51.83
C GLU A 82 -21.96 29.97 51.43
N GLU A 83 -23.25 29.64 51.50
CA GLU A 83 -23.78 28.32 51.16
C GLU A 83 -23.65 28.01 49.66
N LEU A 84 -22.51 27.42 49.26
CA LEU A 84 -22.34 26.88 47.92
C LEU A 84 -22.94 25.47 47.80
N GLY A 85 -23.94 25.31 46.94
CA GLY A 85 -24.52 24.03 46.53
C GLY A 85 -24.46 23.85 45.01
N PHE A 86 -24.81 22.65 44.52
CA PHE A 86 -24.84 22.38 43.09
C PHE A 86 -25.86 23.25 42.33
N HIS A 87 -26.92 23.70 43.01
CA HIS A 87 -27.94 24.58 42.45
C HIS A 87 -27.34 25.91 41.96
N GLN A 88 -26.29 26.40 42.61
CA GLN A 88 -25.63 27.66 42.26
C GLN A 88 -24.97 27.63 40.88
N PHE A 89 -24.48 26.46 40.50
CA PHE A 89 -23.80 26.24 39.23
C PHE A 89 -24.77 25.87 38.10
N LEU A 90 -25.87 25.18 38.43
CA LEU A 90 -26.89 24.76 37.46
C LEU A 90 -27.91 25.86 37.14
N TYR A 91 -28.19 26.74 38.10
CA TYR A 91 -29.10 27.88 37.98
C TYR A 91 -28.41 29.12 38.57
N PRO A 92 -27.49 29.74 37.82
CA PRO A 92 -26.70 30.86 38.32
C PRO A 92 -27.59 32.08 38.61
N SER A 93 -27.47 32.61 39.83
CA SER A 93 -27.95 33.94 40.21
C SER A 93 -26.83 34.96 40.01
N ASP A 94 -27.16 36.15 39.52
CA ASP A 94 -26.18 37.20 39.20
C ASP A 94 -25.35 37.64 40.42
N GLU A 95 -25.98 37.74 41.59
CA GLU A 95 -25.30 38.19 42.82
C GLU A 95 -24.33 37.14 43.38
N GLU A 96 -24.75 35.88 43.40
CA GLU A 96 -23.98 34.77 43.95
C GLU A 96 -22.79 34.42 43.05
N SER A 97 -22.99 34.51 41.72
CA SER A 97 -21.94 34.31 40.71
C SER A 97 -20.83 35.37 40.83
N TYR A 98 -21.21 36.63 41.06
CA TYR A 98 -20.27 37.73 41.24
C TYR A 98 -19.41 37.57 42.50
N LYS A 99 -20.04 37.22 43.63
CA LYS A 99 -19.32 36.99 44.90
C LYS A 99 -18.34 35.83 44.81
N LEU A 100 -18.74 34.75 44.14
CA LEU A 100 -17.90 33.59 43.89
C LEU A 100 -16.66 33.94 43.06
N VAL A 101 -16.86 34.62 41.93
CA VAL A 101 -15.76 35.02 41.04
C VAL A 101 -14.83 36.02 41.73
N ARG A 102 -15.37 36.99 42.46
CA ARG A 102 -14.58 37.96 43.25
C ARG A 102 -13.69 37.26 44.27
N PHE A 103 -14.20 36.27 44.98
CA PHE A 103 -13.44 35.48 45.94
C PHE A 103 -12.29 34.70 45.28
N LEU A 104 -12.56 34.06 44.14
CA LEU A 104 -11.55 33.31 43.39
C LEU A 104 -10.40 34.22 42.91
N VAL A 105 -10.73 35.41 42.39
CA VAL A 105 -9.73 36.40 41.95
C VAL A 105 -8.87 36.89 43.12
N GLU A 106 -9.48 37.15 44.29
CA GLU A 106 -8.74 37.59 45.48
C GLU A 106 -7.75 36.51 45.96
N ARG A 107 -8.10 35.23 45.82
CA ARG A 107 -7.23 34.11 46.16
C ARG A 107 -6.10 33.92 45.17
N LEU A 108 -6.38 34.00 43.87
CA LEU A 108 -5.37 33.97 42.80
C LEU A 108 -4.30 35.07 42.98
N SER A 109 -4.69 36.26 43.44
CA SER A 109 -3.73 37.35 43.66
C SER A 109 -2.79 37.13 44.85
N LYS A 110 -3.26 36.47 45.93
CA LYS A 110 -2.48 36.30 47.17
C LYS A 110 -1.40 35.21 47.05
N GLU A 111 -1.69 34.11 46.37
CA GLU A 111 -0.74 32.98 46.20
C GLU A 111 0.42 33.32 45.25
N SER A 112 0.22 34.20 44.27
CA SER A 112 1.29 34.61 43.33
C SER A 112 2.47 35.36 43.98
N SER A 113 2.25 35.95 45.15
CA SER A 113 3.23 36.79 45.86
C SER A 113 4.10 36.02 46.86
N GLU A 114 3.58 34.95 47.46
CA GLU A 114 4.34 34.12 48.41
C GLU A 114 5.23 33.09 47.70
N CYS A 115 4.77 32.52 46.57
CA CYS A 115 5.50 31.54 45.79
C CYS A 115 6.83 32.10 45.22
N LYS A 116 6.84 33.34 44.72
CA LYS A 116 8.01 33.97 44.08
C LYS A 116 9.22 34.16 45.01
N LYS A 117 9.00 34.36 46.31
CA LYS A 117 10.10 34.53 47.28
C LYS A 117 10.75 33.19 47.65
N VAL A 118 9.94 32.14 47.75
CA VAL A 118 10.40 30.78 48.08
C VAL A 118 11.21 30.20 46.91
N ASP A 119 10.75 30.39 45.67
CA ASP A 119 11.49 29.96 44.49
C ASP A 119 12.83 30.69 44.32
N THR A 120 12.89 31.99 44.65
CA THR A 120 14.14 32.75 44.56
C THR A 120 15.18 32.24 45.57
N ILE A 121 14.78 31.96 46.81
CA ILE A 121 15.68 31.42 47.84
C ILE A 121 16.13 29.99 47.48
N ARG A 122 15.21 29.17 46.97
CA ARG A 122 15.49 27.81 46.50
C ARG A 122 16.53 27.81 45.37
N ASN A 123 16.34 28.64 44.36
CA ASN A 123 17.26 28.72 43.21
C ASN A 123 18.66 29.20 43.62
N VAL A 124 18.77 30.16 44.55
CA VAL A 124 20.06 30.64 45.07
C VAL A 124 20.75 29.55 45.90
N ALA A 125 20.00 28.80 46.70
CA ALA A 125 20.54 27.67 47.45
C ALA A 125 20.99 26.54 46.53
N GLU A 126 20.21 26.20 45.51
CA GLU A 126 20.55 25.22 44.47
C GLU A 126 21.86 25.62 43.77
N HIS A 127 22.00 26.88 43.34
CA HIS A 127 23.22 27.37 42.70
C HIS A 127 24.45 27.35 43.62
N SER A 128 24.29 27.69 44.89
CA SER A 128 25.39 27.63 45.87
C SER A 128 25.81 26.19 46.16
N LEU A 129 24.86 25.25 46.19
CA LEU A 129 25.13 23.83 46.38
C LEU A 129 25.80 23.22 45.14
N THR A 130 25.39 23.59 43.92
CA THR A 130 26.05 23.13 42.69
C THR A 130 27.49 23.64 42.58
N GLU A 131 27.76 24.88 42.97
CA GLU A 131 29.13 25.41 42.99
C GLU A 131 30.01 24.71 44.01
N LYS A 132 29.49 24.44 45.22
CA LYS A 132 30.22 23.66 46.23
C LYS A 132 30.49 22.25 45.74
N ARG A 133 29.52 21.62 45.08
CA ARG A 133 29.65 20.29 44.48
C ARG A 133 30.76 20.26 43.42
N MET A 134 30.76 21.21 42.48
CA MET A 134 31.81 21.31 41.46
C MET A 134 33.21 21.49 42.08
N LYS A 135 33.34 22.31 43.12
CA LYS A 135 34.62 22.53 43.80
C LYS A 135 35.12 21.26 44.49
N LEU A 136 34.23 20.55 45.19
CA LEU A 136 34.53 19.28 45.85
C LEU A 136 34.88 18.17 44.83
N GLU A 137 34.14 18.08 43.73
CA GLU A 137 34.42 17.16 42.62
C GLU A 137 35.80 17.45 42.01
N HIS A 138 36.11 18.71 41.73
CA HIS A 138 37.42 19.09 41.18
C HIS A 138 38.57 18.75 42.13
N THR A 139 38.43 19.01 43.43
CA THR A 139 39.46 18.63 44.41
C THR A 139 39.62 17.12 44.52
N PHE A 140 38.50 16.37 44.53
CA PHE A 140 38.52 14.92 44.63
C PHE A 140 39.19 14.25 43.41
N TYR A 141 38.88 14.72 42.20
CA TYR A 141 39.49 14.20 40.99
C TYR A 141 40.96 14.63 40.84
N SER A 142 41.34 15.80 41.34
CA SER A 142 42.76 16.21 41.43
C SER A 142 43.57 15.37 42.41
N GLU A 143 42.94 14.84 43.46
CA GLU A 143 43.57 13.95 44.44
C GLU A 143 43.67 12.50 43.95
N GLN A 144 42.74 12.05 43.09
CA GLN A 144 42.71 10.69 42.53
C GLN A 144 42.42 10.67 41.01
N PRO A 145 43.41 10.94 40.15
CA PRO A 145 43.24 10.96 38.70
C PRO A 145 42.88 9.59 38.11
N GLU A 146 43.37 8.50 38.71
CA GLU A 146 43.06 7.12 38.29
C GLU A 146 41.55 6.78 38.41
N VAL A 147 40.86 7.37 39.40
CA VAL A 147 39.42 7.19 39.58
C VAL A 147 38.65 7.99 38.53
N GLN A 148 39.14 9.17 38.17
CA GLN A 148 38.56 9.99 37.10
C GLN A 148 38.67 9.29 35.73
N GLU A 149 39.84 8.72 35.42
CA GLU A 149 40.07 7.98 34.17
C GLU A 149 39.15 6.76 34.05
N LYS A 150 39.01 5.97 35.13
CA LYS A 150 38.07 4.84 35.16
C LYS A 150 36.61 5.27 35.02
N LEU A 151 36.24 6.42 35.57
CA LEU A 151 34.88 6.96 35.42
C LEU A 151 34.59 7.37 33.97
N ILE A 152 35.58 7.93 33.26
CA ILE A 152 35.45 8.28 31.84
C ILE A 152 35.29 6.99 31.02
N GLN A 153 36.14 5.99 31.26
CA GLN A 153 36.03 4.68 30.59
C GLN A 153 34.68 4.00 30.84
N LEU A 154 34.14 4.08 32.05
CA LEU A 154 32.81 3.54 32.36
C LEU A 154 31.70 4.24 31.56
N LYS A 155 31.79 5.57 31.39
CA LYS A 155 30.82 6.31 30.57
C LYS A 155 30.93 5.95 29.09
N GLU A 156 32.14 5.80 28.58
CA GLU A 156 32.36 5.34 27.20
C GLU A 156 31.75 3.95 26.98
N ILE A 157 31.94 3.03 27.93
CA ILE A 157 31.32 1.69 27.89
C ILE A 157 29.79 1.78 27.98
N GLU A 158 29.24 2.65 28.84
CA GLU A 158 27.79 2.87 28.94
C GLU A 158 27.20 3.39 27.62
N GLU A 159 27.87 4.35 26.96
CA GLU A 159 27.48 4.86 25.64
C GLU A 159 27.57 3.77 24.56
N GLU A 160 28.61 2.93 24.59
CA GLU A 160 28.74 1.78 23.69
C GLU A 160 27.64 0.73 23.94
N ILE A 161 27.28 0.47 25.20
CA ILE A 161 26.18 -0.44 25.55
C ILE A 161 24.86 0.11 25.01
N GLU A 162 24.57 1.40 25.18
CA GLU A 162 23.35 2.01 24.65
C GLU A 162 23.30 1.98 23.12
N ALA A 163 24.44 2.25 22.46
CA ALA A 163 24.56 2.12 21.00
C ALA A 163 24.34 0.67 20.52
N THR A 164 24.88 -0.33 21.21
CA THR A 164 24.67 -1.74 20.85
C THR A 164 23.22 -2.19 21.08
N LEU A 165 22.58 -1.75 22.18
CA LEU A 165 21.19 -2.07 22.46
C LEU A 165 20.25 -1.49 21.40
N THR A 166 20.47 -0.25 20.99
CA THR A 166 19.66 0.37 19.92
C THR A 166 19.84 -0.34 18.57
N GLU A 167 21.06 -0.77 18.23
CA GLU A 167 21.29 -1.57 17.01
C GLU A 167 20.62 -2.96 17.12
N ILE A 168 20.67 -3.63 18.28
CA ILE A 168 19.98 -4.91 18.49
C ILE A 168 18.47 -4.74 18.27
N SER A 169 17.84 -3.75 18.91
CA SER A 169 16.40 -3.50 18.74
C SER A 169 16.03 -3.20 17.28
N LYS A 170 16.90 -2.49 16.55
CA LYS A 170 16.71 -2.24 15.11
C LYS A 170 16.79 -3.54 14.31
N ARG A 171 17.76 -4.41 14.58
CA ARG A 171 17.90 -5.71 13.89
C ARG A 171 16.77 -6.67 14.20
N GLU A 172 16.26 -6.66 15.43
CA GLU A 172 15.08 -7.44 15.81
C GLU A 172 13.83 -6.98 15.04
N ALA A 173 13.65 -5.66 14.87
CA ALA A 173 12.57 -5.12 14.04
C ALA A 173 12.73 -5.52 12.56
N GLU A 174 13.92 -5.36 11.97
CA GLU A 174 14.21 -5.80 10.60
C GLU A 174 13.97 -7.30 10.41
N HIS A 175 14.33 -8.13 11.39
CA HIS A 175 14.09 -9.57 11.35
C HIS A 175 12.60 -9.92 11.39
N LEU A 176 11.81 -9.20 12.20
CA LEU A 176 10.35 -9.37 12.24
C LEU A 176 9.70 -8.98 10.90
N ASP A 177 10.14 -7.87 10.29
CA ASP A 177 9.67 -7.44 8.98
C ASP A 177 9.98 -8.48 7.90
N LEU A 178 11.22 -8.99 7.87
CA LEU A 178 11.64 -10.03 6.92
C LEU A 178 10.87 -11.34 7.10
N LEU A 179 10.55 -11.73 8.35
CA LEU A 179 9.74 -12.90 8.61
C LEU A 179 8.30 -12.73 8.10
N ALA A 180 7.71 -11.55 8.31
CA ALA A 180 6.37 -11.26 7.78
C ALA A 180 6.37 -11.31 6.24
N GLU A 181 7.35 -10.70 5.58
CA GLU A 181 7.51 -10.78 4.12
C GLU A 181 7.69 -12.23 3.64
N PHE A 182 8.46 -13.05 4.37
CA PHE A 182 8.65 -14.46 4.05
C PHE A 182 7.37 -15.28 4.17
N GLU A 183 6.51 -14.99 5.16
CA GLU A 183 5.21 -15.65 5.33
C GLU A 183 4.19 -15.24 4.25
N GLU A 184 4.23 -13.99 3.78
CA GLU A 184 3.39 -13.50 2.69
C GLU A 184 3.77 -14.09 1.32
N GLN A 185 5.01 -14.58 1.16
CA GLN A 185 5.43 -15.18 -0.09
C GLN A 185 4.62 -16.45 -0.41
N PRO A 186 4.15 -16.61 -1.66
CA PRO A 186 3.43 -17.81 -2.06
C PRO A 186 4.33 -19.02 -1.87
N LYS A 187 3.89 -19.97 -1.03
CA LYS A 187 4.61 -21.20 -0.73
C LYS A 187 4.88 -21.96 -2.03
N LEU A 188 6.12 -21.88 -2.51
CA LEU A 188 6.57 -22.61 -3.67
C LEU A 188 6.36 -24.11 -3.42
N PRO A 189 5.93 -24.87 -4.45
CA PRO A 189 5.94 -26.32 -4.39
C PRO A 189 7.28 -26.84 -3.89
N CYS A 190 7.25 -27.88 -3.07
CA CYS A 190 8.49 -28.45 -2.56
C CYS A 190 9.38 -28.92 -3.72
N ARG A 191 10.71 -28.87 -3.54
CA ARG A 191 11.70 -29.34 -4.53
C ARG A 191 11.35 -30.71 -5.12
N LYS A 192 10.79 -31.62 -4.31
CA LYS A 192 10.34 -32.95 -4.73
C LYS A 192 9.27 -32.89 -5.82
N SER A 193 8.29 -31.99 -5.71
CA SER A 193 7.24 -31.79 -6.71
C SER A 193 7.83 -31.36 -8.07
N TYR A 194 8.78 -30.42 -8.06
CA TYR A 194 9.47 -30.00 -9.28
C TYR A 194 10.25 -31.16 -9.93
N ILE A 195 10.96 -31.95 -9.12
CA ILE A 195 11.70 -33.11 -9.60
C ILE A 195 10.76 -34.14 -10.22
N GLU A 196 9.66 -34.48 -9.55
CA GLU A 196 8.65 -35.41 -10.08
C GLU A 196 8.10 -34.92 -11.42
N ARG A 197 7.73 -33.64 -11.52
CA ARG A 197 7.24 -33.04 -12.76
C ARG A 197 8.28 -33.07 -13.88
N ILE A 198 9.54 -32.73 -13.58
CA ILE A 198 10.64 -32.79 -14.57
C ILE A 198 10.86 -34.23 -15.04
N THR A 199 10.82 -35.20 -14.12
CA THR A 199 10.99 -36.61 -14.48
C THR A 199 9.83 -37.13 -15.33
N GLU A 200 8.60 -36.69 -15.07
CA GLU A 200 7.44 -37.03 -15.88
C GLU A 200 7.53 -36.44 -17.28
N ILE A 201 7.87 -35.15 -17.39
CA ILE A 201 8.11 -34.48 -18.69
C ILE A 201 9.19 -35.22 -19.48
N THR A 202 10.28 -35.62 -18.82
CA THR A 202 11.38 -36.36 -19.46
C THR A 202 10.92 -37.73 -19.96
N LYS A 203 10.10 -38.45 -19.17
CA LYS A 203 9.54 -39.75 -19.58
C LYS A 203 8.60 -39.58 -20.79
N ASN A 204 7.75 -38.55 -20.78
CA ASN A 204 6.83 -38.28 -21.86
C ASN A 204 7.57 -37.88 -23.14
N SER A 205 8.62 -37.05 -23.06
CA SER A 205 9.47 -36.71 -24.20
C SER A 205 10.05 -37.96 -24.87
N ARG A 206 10.57 -38.92 -24.08
CA ARG A 206 11.13 -40.17 -24.63
C ARG A 206 10.07 -41.04 -25.31
N LYS A 207 8.84 -41.06 -24.79
CA LYS A 207 7.72 -41.77 -25.42
C LYS A 207 7.36 -41.11 -26.75
N LEU A 208 7.24 -39.79 -26.77
CA LEU A 208 6.99 -39.03 -28.00
C LEU A 208 8.06 -39.28 -29.06
N ASP A 209 9.34 -39.34 -28.68
CA ASP A 209 10.43 -39.67 -29.62
C ASP A 209 10.28 -41.08 -30.23
N ALA A 210 9.82 -42.05 -29.45
CA ALA A 210 9.55 -43.40 -29.93
C ALA A 210 8.34 -43.42 -30.87
N ASP A 211 7.26 -42.72 -30.50
CA ASP A 211 6.05 -42.61 -31.31
C ASP A 211 6.33 -41.89 -32.64
N ILE A 212 7.12 -40.81 -32.63
CA ILE A 212 7.54 -40.11 -33.85
C ILE A 212 8.30 -41.07 -34.77
N LYS A 213 9.25 -41.85 -34.24
CA LYS A 213 9.99 -42.84 -35.05
C LYS A 213 9.05 -43.88 -35.65
N GLN A 214 8.05 -44.33 -34.91
CA GLN A 214 7.06 -45.28 -35.40
C GLN A 214 6.20 -44.66 -36.52
N ILE A 215 5.66 -43.46 -36.31
CA ILE A 215 4.87 -42.72 -37.33
C ILE A 215 5.69 -42.50 -38.60
N LEU A 216 6.97 -42.14 -38.48
CA LEU A 216 7.85 -41.97 -39.65
C LEU A 216 8.05 -43.27 -40.43
N LYS A 217 8.20 -44.40 -39.72
CA LYS A 217 8.32 -45.72 -40.35
C LYS A 217 7.02 -46.08 -41.08
N GLU A 218 5.88 -45.96 -40.41
CA GLU A 218 4.56 -46.24 -40.99
C GLU A 218 4.27 -45.34 -42.20
N THR A 219 4.58 -44.05 -42.11
CA THR A 219 4.42 -43.10 -43.23
C THR A 219 5.26 -43.52 -44.43
N ARG A 220 6.50 -43.98 -44.20
CA ARG A 220 7.36 -44.49 -45.27
C ARG A 220 6.82 -45.78 -45.89
N GLU A 221 6.34 -46.70 -45.07
CA GLU A 221 5.72 -47.95 -45.53
C GLU A 221 4.47 -47.67 -46.38
N LEU A 222 3.58 -46.78 -45.92
CA LEU A 222 2.41 -46.34 -46.68
C LEU A 222 2.79 -45.69 -48.02
N GLN A 223 3.86 -44.87 -48.05
CA GLN A 223 4.33 -44.26 -49.30
C GLN A 223 4.81 -45.32 -50.30
N LEU A 224 5.51 -46.36 -49.83
CA LEU A 224 5.97 -47.46 -50.68
C LEU A 224 4.80 -48.30 -51.18
N GLU A 225 3.82 -48.60 -50.33
CA GLU A 225 2.61 -49.33 -50.72
C GLU A 225 1.79 -48.54 -51.75
N SER A 226 1.61 -47.23 -51.53
CA SER A 226 0.94 -46.33 -52.48
C SER A 226 1.61 -46.36 -53.86
N ASN A 227 2.93 -46.25 -53.90
CA ASN A 227 3.68 -46.30 -55.15
C ASN A 227 3.52 -47.67 -55.84
N LEU A 228 3.58 -48.77 -55.08
CA LEU A 228 3.40 -50.12 -55.61
C LEU A 228 2.01 -50.32 -56.22
N ILE A 229 0.96 -49.85 -55.53
CA ILE A 229 -0.42 -49.91 -56.01
C ILE A 229 -0.57 -49.08 -57.30
N GLN A 230 0.00 -47.88 -57.33
CA GLN A 230 -0.03 -47.01 -58.51
C GLN A 230 0.67 -47.65 -59.71
N GLU A 231 1.86 -48.22 -59.52
CA GLU A 231 2.55 -48.96 -60.59
C GLU A 231 1.75 -50.16 -61.08
N ARG A 232 1.13 -50.92 -60.17
CA ARG A 232 0.28 -52.06 -60.51
C ARG A 232 -0.95 -51.61 -61.29
N LEU A 233 -1.56 -50.49 -60.92
CA LEU A 233 -2.68 -49.88 -61.65
C LEU A 233 -2.27 -49.49 -63.07
N HIS A 234 -1.12 -48.82 -63.24
CA HIS A 234 -0.63 -48.46 -64.58
C HIS A 234 -0.38 -49.69 -65.47
N ARG A 235 0.26 -50.74 -64.93
CA ARG A 235 0.51 -51.98 -65.68
C ARG A 235 -0.80 -52.69 -66.07
N THR A 236 -1.74 -52.80 -65.14
CA THR A 236 -3.03 -53.46 -65.41
C THR A 236 -3.88 -52.67 -66.39
N HIS A 237 -3.93 -51.34 -66.25
CA HIS A 237 -4.61 -50.47 -67.22
C HIS A 237 -4.00 -50.60 -68.62
N ALA A 238 -2.68 -50.62 -68.77
CA ALA A 238 -2.04 -50.77 -70.07
C ALA A 238 -2.42 -52.10 -70.78
N VAL A 239 -2.55 -53.19 -70.03
CA VAL A 239 -3.01 -54.49 -70.57
C VAL A 239 -4.48 -54.41 -70.99
N VAL A 240 -5.33 -53.82 -70.15
CA VAL A 240 -6.77 -53.66 -70.44
C VAL A 240 -6.99 -52.75 -71.66
N ASP A 241 -6.26 -51.64 -71.74
CA ASP A 241 -6.31 -50.71 -72.86
C ASP A 241 -5.92 -51.39 -74.18
N GLU A 242 -4.79 -52.10 -74.22
CA GLU A 242 -4.34 -52.82 -75.43
C GLU A 242 -5.32 -53.94 -75.84
N THR A 243 -5.85 -54.70 -74.87
CA THR A 243 -6.81 -55.78 -75.16
C THR A 243 -8.12 -55.26 -75.72
N ILE A 244 -8.71 -54.23 -75.12
CA ILE A 244 -9.95 -53.61 -75.59
C ILE A 244 -9.72 -52.88 -76.92
N PHE A 245 -8.55 -52.25 -77.11
CA PHE A 245 -8.20 -51.61 -78.38
C PHE A 245 -8.13 -52.59 -79.55
N ARG A 246 -7.63 -53.82 -79.32
CA ARG A 246 -7.64 -54.88 -80.34
C ARG A 246 -9.06 -55.30 -80.73
N GLU A 247 -9.95 -55.46 -79.76
CA GLU A 247 -11.36 -55.79 -80.03
C GLU A 247 -12.09 -54.63 -80.72
N ALA A 248 -11.77 -53.38 -80.39
CA ALA A 248 -12.34 -52.19 -81.03
C ALA A 248 -12.05 -52.08 -82.54
N LYS A 249 -11.02 -52.78 -83.04
CA LYS A 249 -10.74 -52.85 -84.48
C LYS A 249 -11.71 -53.77 -85.23
N LYS A 250 -12.40 -54.68 -84.55
CA LYS A 250 -13.22 -55.73 -85.18
C LYS A 250 -14.64 -55.26 -85.47
N ASP A 251 -15.30 -54.60 -84.53
CA ASP A 251 -16.72 -54.27 -84.63
C ASP A 251 -17.11 -52.92 -84.00
N ALA A 252 -18.37 -52.51 -84.17
CA ALA A 252 -18.87 -51.25 -83.64
C ALA A 252 -19.03 -51.27 -82.11
N VAL A 253 -19.37 -52.43 -81.54
CA VAL A 253 -19.54 -52.61 -80.09
C VAL A 253 -18.20 -52.46 -79.37
N GLY A 254 -17.12 -53.05 -79.90
CA GLY A 254 -15.77 -52.88 -79.38
C GLY A 254 -15.30 -51.42 -79.39
N ARG A 255 -15.62 -50.64 -80.43
CA ARG A 255 -15.32 -49.20 -80.47
C ARG A 255 -16.03 -48.43 -79.36
N GLN A 256 -17.29 -48.77 -79.09
CA GLN A 256 -18.04 -48.16 -78.01
C GLN A 256 -17.47 -48.55 -76.64
N ALA A 257 -17.10 -49.81 -76.45
CA ALA A 257 -16.45 -50.29 -75.24
C ALA A 257 -15.10 -49.58 -74.98
N TYR A 258 -14.28 -49.37 -76.01
CA TYR A 258 -13.03 -48.62 -75.89
C TYR A 258 -13.24 -47.17 -75.46
N ARG A 259 -14.20 -46.46 -76.07
CA ARG A 259 -14.54 -45.08 -75.63
C ARG A 259 -15.01 -45.01 -74.18
N LEU A 260 -15.79 -46.01 -73.74
CA LEU A 260 -16.22 -46.10 -72.35
C LEU A 260 -15.04 -46.35 -71.41
N LEU A 261 -14.11 -47.24 -71.77
CA LEU A 261 -12.89 -47.48 -70.98
C LEU A 261 -12.08 -46.18 -70.80
N THR A 262 -11.77 -45.48 -71.89
CA THR A 262 -11.01 -44.23 -71.83
C THR A 262 -11.75 -43.18 -71.00
N SER A 263 -13.06 -43.02 -71.21
CA SER A 263 -13.88 -42.09 -70.44
C SER A 263 -13.89 -42.42 -68.95
N ILE A 264 -13.94 -43.70 -68.57
CA ILE A 264 -13.87 -44.13 -67.18
C ILE A 264 -12.51 -43.81 -66.58
N HIS A 265 -11.41 -44.10 -67.29
CA HIS A 265 -10.06 -43.81 -66.81
C HIS A 265 -9.84 -42.31 -66.61
N ASP A 266 -10.25 -41.48 -67.56
CA ASP A 266 -10.18 -40.02 -67.46
C ASP A 266 -11.02 -39.49 -66.30
N SER A 267 -12.22 -40.04 -66.08
CA SER A 267 -13.09 -39.65 -64.97
C SER A 267 -12.44 -39.96 -63.62
N PHE A 268 -11.84 -41.15 -63.46
CA PHE A 268 -11.12 -41.50 -62.23
C PHE A 268 -9.88 -40.65 -62.02
N GLN A 269 -9.16 -40.30 -63.08
CA GLN A 269 -8.00 -39.41 -62.99
C GLN A 269 -8.42 -38.00 -62.52
N GLN A 270 -9.50 -37.45 -63.08
CA GLN A 270 -10.06 -36.17 -62.62
C GLN A 270 -10.49 -36.21 -61.15
N ILE A 271 -11.12 -37.30 -60.71
CA ILE A 271 -11.51 -37.49 -59.31
C ILE A 271 -10.26 -37.52 -58.41
N ALA A 272 -9.23 -38.27 -58.78
CA ALA A 272 -7.99 -38.35 -58.01
C ALA A 272 -7.31 -36.97 -57.89
N ASP A 273 -7.21 -36.23 -58.99
CA ASP A 273 -6.62 -34.89 -59.02
C ASP A 273 -7.44 -33.90 -58.17
N ALA A 274 -8.78 -33.96 -58.23
CA ALA A 274 -9.66 -33.13 -57.42
C ALA A 274 -9.52 -33.42 -55.92
N ILE A 275 -9.40 -34.69 -55.52
CA ILE A 275 -9.17 -35.09 -54.13
C ILE A 275 -7.82 -34.53 -53.63
N LEU A 276 -6.75 -34.68 -54.42
CA LEU A 276 -5.42 -34.17 -54.05
C LEU A 276 -5.39 -32.63 -53.96
N ALA A 277 -6.04 -31.94 -54.90
CA ALA A 277 -6.15 -30.48 -54.88
C ALA A 277 -6.94 -29.99 -53.66
N THR A 278 -8.06 -30.65 -53.34
CA THR A 278 -8.88 -30.35 -52.17
C THR A 278 -8.10 -30.54 -50.87
N ASP A 279 -7.33 -31.63 -50.77
CA ASP A 279 -6.52 -31.91 -49.58
C ASP A 279 -5.38 -30.88 -49.39
N ARG A 280 -4.72 -30.46 -50.47
CA ARG A 280 -3.73 -29.36 -50.43
C ARG A 280 -4.37 -28.06 -49.94
N ALA A 281 -5.49 -27.66 -50.53
CA ALA A 281 -6.21 -26.45 -50.13
C ALA A 281 -6.65 -26.51 -48.67
N ARG A 282 -7.11 -27.67 -48.19
CA ARG A 282 -7.48 -27.88 -46.79
C ARG A 282 -6.28 -27.74 -45.84
N ARG A 283 -5.12 -28.32 -46.19
CA ARG A 283 -3.89 -28.18 -45.40
C ARG A 283 -3.40 -26.73 -45.35
N GLU A 284 -3.45 -26.02 -46.47
CA GLU A 284 -3.11 -24.59 -46.53
C GLU A 284 -4.06 -23.74 -45.70
N ALA A 285 -5.38 -23.98 -45.79
CA ALA A 285 -6.38 -23.28 -44.98
C ALA A 285 -6.12 -23.48 -43.48
N ALA A 286 -5.92 -24.72 -43.03
CA ALA A 286 -5.60 -25.03 -41.64
C ALA A 286 -4.29 -24.36 -41.17
N ALA A 287 -3.27 -24.29 -42.03
CA ALA A 287 -2.02 -23.59 -41.72
C ALA A 287 -2.22 -22.08 -41.56
N GLN A 288 -3.05 -21.46 -42.42
CA GLN A 288 -3.40 -20.04 -42.28
C GLN A 288 -4.25 -19.77 -41.04
N GLU A 289 -5.22 -20.63 -40.73
CA GLU A 289 -6.02 -20.56 -39.50
C GLU A 289 -5.13 -20.65 -38.25
N ALA A 290 -4.17 -21.59 -38.21
CA ALA A 290 -3.21 -21.69 -37.12
C ALA A 290 -2.36 -20.41 -36.97
N LYS A 291 -1.93 -19.81 -38.10
CA LYS A 291 -1.19 -18.55 -38.10
C LYS A 291 -2.04 -17.38 -37.60
N LEU A 292 -3.31 -17.30 -38.00
CA LEU A 292 -4.25 -16.30 -37.51
C LEU A 292 -4.50 -16.45 -36.01
N ALA A 293 -4.72 -17.68 -35.53
CA ALA A 293 -4.88 -17.95 -34.11
C ALA A 293 -3.65 -17.52 -33.29
N ALA A 294 -2.44 -17.82 -33.78
CA ALA A 294 -1.19 -17.39 -33.16
C ALA A 294 -1.04 -15.86 -33.14
N LEU A 295 -1.45 -15.16 -34.20
CA LEU A 295 -1.44 -13.70 -34.24
C LEU A 295 -2.50 -13.07 -33.33
N SER A 296 -3.70 -13.66 -33.24
CA SER A 296 -4.78 -13.18 -32.38
C SER A 296 -4.50 -13.37 -30.89
N SER A 297 -3.79 -14.44 -30.52
CA SER A 297 -3.41 -14.71 -29.12
C SER A 297 -2.24 -13.83 -28.67
N ARG A 298 -1.46 -13.32 -29.64
CA ARG A 298 -0.43 -12.32 -29.38
C ARG A 298 -1.11 -10.97 -29.14
N ARG A 299 -1.24 -10.59 -27.87
CA ARG A 299 -1.67 -9.23 -27.48
C ARG A 299 -0.64 -8.22 -27.94
N PHE A 300 -0.73 -7.78 -29.19
CA PHE A 300 -0.10 -6.55 -29.61
C PHE A 300 -0.91 -5.41 -29.01
N ASP A 301 -0.28 -4.59 -28.19
CA ASP A 301 -0.86 -3.32 -27.79
C ASP A 301 -0.75 -2.38 -29.00
N ILE A 302 -1.72 -2.52 -29.92
CA ILE A 302 -1.79 -1.74 -31.16
C ILE A 302 -1.77 -0.24 -30.82
N THR A 303 -2.33 0.17 -29.69
CA THR A 303 -2.32 1.56 -29.26
C THR A 303 -0.91 2.05 -28.93
N LYS A 304 -0.12 1.23 -28.25
CA LYS A 304 1.28 1.52 -27.94
C LYS A 304 2.16 1.55 -29.18
N ILE A 305 2.01 0.58 -30.07
CA ILE A 305 2.75 0.55 -31.34
C ILE A 305 2.40 1.76 -32.21
N GLN A 306 1.12 2.15 -32.25
CA GLN A 306 0.68 3.34 -32.99
C GLN A 306 1.29 4.63 -32.41
N ALA A 307 1.31 4.76 -31.08
CA ALA A 307 1.92 5.90 -30.40
C ALA A 307 3.44 6.01 -30.65
N ASP A 308 4.14 4.88 -30.65
CA ASP A 308 5.57 4.82 -30.97
C ASP A 308 5.81 5.22 -32.43
N LEU A 309 4.98 4.75 -33.36
CA LEU A 309 5.06 5.08 -34.79
C LEU A 309 4.83 6.57 -35.04
N ASP A 310 3.83 7.16 -34.39
CA ASP A 310 3.52 8.58 -34.49
C ASP A 310 4.63 9.45 -33.88
N SER A 311 5.27 8.98 -32.81
CA SER A 311 6.44 9.64 -32.23
C SER A 311 7.64 9.65 -33.19
N ILE A 312 7.92 8.51 -33.84
CA ILE A 312 9.00 8.40 -34.84
C ILE A 312 8.70 9.30 -36.06
N ARG A 313 7.44 9.34 -36.53
CA ARG A 313 7.04 10.21 -37.64
C ARG A 313 7.26 11.69 -37.30
N LYS A 314 6.84 12.09 -36.10
CA LYS A 314 7.00 13.46 -35.64
C LYS A 314 8.47 13.84 -35.47
N GLU A 315 9.30 12.92 -34.98
CA GLU A 315 10.75 13.11 -34.93
C GLU A 315 11.36 13.27 -36.32
N ASN A 316 10.96 12.42 -37.28
CA ASN A 316 11.42 12.51 -38.67
C ASN A 316 11.01 13.82 -39.34
N GLU A 317 9.78 14.30 -39.14
CA GLU A 317 9.34 15.61 -39.64
C GLU A 317 10.19 16.76 -39.06
N LEU A 318 10.51 16.69 -37.76
CA LEU A 318 11.37 17.68 -37.11
C LEU A 318 12.80 17.64 -37.65
N LEU A 319 13.32 16.44 -37.94
CA LEU A 319 14.64 16.25 -38.55
C LEU A 319 14.67 16.77 -39.99
N GLU A 320 13.65 16.49 -40.80
CA GLU A 320 13.52 17.02 -42.16
C GLU A 320 13.46 18.54 -42.18
N GLN A 321 12.70 19.15 -41.28
CA GLN A 321 12.64 20.61 -41.14
C GLN A 321 13.98 21.21 -40.72
N LYS A 322 14.74 20.52 -39.84
CA LYS A 322 16.09 20.95 -39.47
C LYS A 322 17.05 20.83 -40.66
N CYS A 323 16.97 19.76 -41.45
CA CYS A 323 17.75 19.59 -42.67
C CYS A 323 17.43 20.66 -43.73
N HIS A 324 16.16 21.03 -43.90
CA HIS A 324 15.74 22.10 -44.81
C HIS A 324 16.19 23.49 -44.33
N LYS A 325 16.25 23.73 -43.02
CA LYS A 325 16.78 24.98 -42.46
C LYS A 325 18.31 25.07 -42.49
N SER A 326 19.01 23.94 -42.57
CA SER A 326 20.48 23.87 -42.66
C SER A 326 21.04 23.92 -44.07
N LEU A 327 20.19 23.91 -45.11
CA LEU A 327 20.61 24.16 -46.49
C LEU A 327 20.49 25.66 -46.76
N PRO A 328 21.60 26.43 -46.75
CA PRO A 328 21.56 27.80 -47.22
C PRO A 328 21.18 27.77 -48.70
N ILE A 329 20.13 28.50 -49.05
CA ILE A 329 19.78 28.84 -50.42
C ILE A 329 21.04 29.47 -51.03
N SER A 330 21.68 28.77 -51.96
CA SER A 330 22.71 29.30 -52.85
C SER A 330 22.20 29.33 -54.27
#